data_AF-A0A9E2KBY4-F1
#
_entry.id   AF-A0A9E2KBY4-F1
#
_cell.length_a   1.000
_cell.length_b   1.000
_cell.length_c   1.000
_cell.angle_alpha   90.00
_cell.angle_beta   90.00
_cell.angle_gamma   90.00
#
_symmetry.space_group_name_H-M   'P 1'
#
loop_
_entity.id
_entity.type
_entity.pdbx_description
1 polymer ?
#
loop_
_entity_poly.entity_id
_entity_poly.type
_entity_poly.pdbx_seq_one_letter_code
_entity_poly.pdbx_strand_id
1 'polypeptide(L)'
;NHALRMIATDVSTRYRDRVSSLDKICGYIKQTLEKKKGHYMIFFPSYKYMQDTYEHFLERQGTGVEYLADEVKNEYQVKHMKMGDFTLYKQDMSMSEEEREAFLKHFEEEGVSTLNFCVLGGIFSEGIDLTGEKLIGVMIVGVGLPQIGLERDLIKGYFDEVGKEGYHYAYTYPGINKVLQAIGRLIRTEEDRGTVLLIDDRYRMPFYQNLLPHAYEWVKNPNEMQTKLINFW
;
A
#
# COMPACT_ATOMS: atom_id res chain seq x y z
N ASN A 1 -22.47 -1.84 -1.09
CA ASN A 1 -21.30 -1.16 -0.49
C ASN A 1 -20.25 -1.08 -1.59
N HIS A 2 -19.86 0.12 -2.02
CA HIS A 2 -18.95 0.30 -3.17
C HIS A 2 -17.50 -0.07 -2.84
N ALA A 3 -17.14 -0.15 -1.56
CA ALA A 3 -15.81 -0.62 -1.18
C ALA A 3 -15.82 -1.61 -0.02
N LEU A 4 -15.05 -2.69 -0.18
CA LEU A 4 -14.71 -3.63 0.87
C LEU A 4 -13.47 -3.13 1.61
N ARG A 5 -13.61 -2.85 2.90
CA ARG A 5 -12.56 -2.32 3.76
C ARG A 5 -12.17 -3.36 4.79
N MET A 6 -10.90 -3.77 4.78
CA MET A 6 -10.40 -4.86 5.60
C MET A 6 -9.15 -4.47 6.38
N ILE A 7 -8.95 -5.10 7.54
CA ILE A 7 -7.73 -5.00 8.34
C ILE A 7 -7.18 -6.41 8.57
N ALA A 8 -5.97 -6.66 8.06
CA ALA A 8 -5.15 -7.81 8.42
C ALA A 8 -4.43 -7.54 9.74
N THR A 9 -4.83 -8.29 10.78
CA THR A 9 -4.40 -8.07 12.17
C THR A 9 -3.34 -9.06 12.66
N ASP A 10 -2.94 -10.01 11.82
CA ASP A 10 -1.98 -11.07 12.11
C ASP A 10 -0.54 -10.74 11.67
N VAL A 11 -0.29 -9.49 11.26
CA VAL A 11 0.99 -9.01 10.75
C VAL A 11 1.50 -7.85 11.61
N SER A 12 2.69 -7.99 12.20
CA SER A 12 3.43 -6.86 12.80
C SER A 12 4.40 -6.30 11.77
N THR A 13 4.36 -5.00 11.50
CA THR A 13 5.33 -4.33 10.60
C THR A 13 6.41 -3.57 11.36
N ARG A 14 6.55 -3.81 12.67
CA ARG A 14 7.64 -3.24 13.49
C ARG A 14 8.97 -3.80 12.99
N TYR A 15 10.03 -3.00 13.10
CA TYR A 15 11.34 -3.30 12.50
C TYR A 15 11.84 -4.74 12.78
N ARG A 16 11.73 -5.19 14.03
CA ARG A 16 12.15 -6.54 14.45
C ARG A 16 11.35 -7.69 13.83
N ASP A 17 10.11 -7.45 13.42
CA ASP A 17 9.19 -8.48 12.91
C ASP A 17 9.14 -8.50 11.37
N ARG A 18 9.74 -7.50 10.69
CA ARG A 18 9.61 -7.30 9.24
C ARG A 18 10.01 -8.52 8.42
N VAL A 19 11.14 -9.17 8.74
CA VAL A 19 11.57 -10.38 8.02
C VAL A 19 10.53 -11.49 8.16
N SER A 20 10.04 -11.75 9.37
CA SER A 20 9.02 -12.78 9.62
C SER A 20 7.64 -12.47 9.03
N SER A 21 7.37 -11.20 8.70
CA SER A 21 6.09 -10.76 8.15
C SER A 21 5.95 -10.92 6.64
N LEU A 22 7.07 -11.05 5.91
CA LEU A 22 7.10 -11.02 4.44
C LEU A 22 6.18 -12.08 3.83
N ASP A 23 6.22 -13.31 4.37
CA ASP A 23 5.41 -14.42 3.89
C ASP A 23 3.91 -14.16 3.98
N LYS A 24 3.46 -13.52 5.06
CA LYS A 24 2.05 -13.20 5.26
C LYS A 24 1.61 -12.10 4.33
N ILE A 25 2.40 -11.04 4.19
CA ILE A 25 2.14 -9.92 3.28
C ILE A 25 2.02 -10.45 1.84
N CYS A 26 2.95 -11.28 1.40
CA CYS A 26 2.90 -11.92 0.08
C CYS A 26 1.65 -12.79 -0.12
N GLY A 27 1.21 -13.49 0.94
CA GLY A 27 -0.03 -14.24 0.93
C GLY A 27 -1.27 -13.36 0.71
N TYR A 28 -1.34 -12.20 1.39
CA TYR A 28 -2.41 -11.23 1.18
C TYR A 28 -2.39 -10.66 -0.25
N ILE A 29 -1.21 -10.27 -0.76
CA ILE A 29 -1.05 -9.78 -2.13
C ILE A 29 -1.59 -10.82 -3.11
N LYS A 30 -1.10 -12.06 -3.03
CA LYS A 30 -1.51 -13.16 -3.90
C LYS A 30 -3.03 -13.37 -3.90
N GLN A 31 -3.65 -13.47 -2.72
CA GLN A 31 -5.11 -13.66 -2.63
C GLN A 31 -5.89 -12.50 -3.23
N THR A 32 -5.35 -11.28 -3.22
CA THR A 32 -6.00 -10.13 -3.85
C THR A 32 -5.98 -10.26 -5.37
N LEU A 33 -4.79 -10.50 -5.94
CA LEU A 33 -4.60 -10.61 -7.39
C LEU A 33 -5.37 -11.77 -8.03
N GLU A 34 -5.48 -12.90 -7.33
CA GLU A 34 -6.18 -14.09 -7.81
C GLU A 34 -7.70 -13.90 -7.93
N LYS A 35 -8.30 -12.91 -7.25
CA LYS A 35 -9.76 -12.72 -7.24
C LYS A 35 -10.26 -11.73 -8.25
N LYS A 36 -9.48 -10.70 -8.55
CA LYS A 36 -9.90 -9.71 -9.53
C LYS A 36 -8.68 -9.13 -10.25
N LYS A 37 -8.71 -9.21 -11.57
CA LYS A 37 -7.79 -8.48 -12.45
C LYS A 37 -8.12 -6.99 -12.43
N GLY A 38 -7.09 -6.15 -12.48
CA GLY A 38 -7.17 -4.70 -12.47
C GLY A 38 -5.91 -4.09 -11.87
N HIS A 39 -5.94 -2.80 -11.56
CA HIS A 39 -4.78 -2.10 -11.03
C HIS A 39 -4.81 -2.01 -9.51
N TYR A 40 -3.66 -2.32 -8.90
CA TYR A 40 -3.47 -2.35 -7.45
C TYR A 40 -2.26 -1.52 -7.05
N MET A 41 -2.37 -0.86 -5.91
CA MET A 41 -1.25 -0.17 -5.25
C MET A 41 -1.00 -0.77 -3.88
N ILE A 42 0.27 -1.02 -3.57
CA ILE A 42 0.74 -1.46 -2.26
C ILE A 42 1.70 -0.40 -1.72
N PHE A 43 1.34 0.19 -0.59
CA PHE A 43 2.14 1.20 0.09
C PHE A 43 2.92 0.61 1.25
N PHE A 44 4.21 0.95 1.33
CA PHE A 44 5.14 0.48 2.34
C PHE A 44 5.73 1.64 3.16
N PRO A 45 6.12 1.43 4.43
CA PRO A 45 6.61 2.50 5.28
C PRO A 45 8.06 2.93 4.96
N SER A 46 8.77 2.21 4.08
CA SER A 46 10.16 2.51 3.72
C SER A 46 10.56 1.76 2.45
N TYR A 47 11.46 2.33 1.63
CA TYR A 47 12.02 1.69 0.44
C TYR A 47 12.63 0.31 0.73
N LYS A 48 13.40 0.17 1.82
CA LYS A 48 13.98 -1.13 2.18
C LYS A 48 12.92 -2.22 2.34
N TYR A 49 11.85 -1.94 3.08
CA TYR A 49 10.83 -2.96 3.35
C TYR A 49 9.96 -3.26 2.13
N MET A 50 9.74 -2.27 1.27
CA MET A 50 9.16 -2.45 -0.06
C MET A 50 10.04 -3.37 -0.91
N GLN A 51 11.34 -3.11 -0.97
CA GLN A 51 12.32 -3.91 -1.72
C GLN A 51 12.34 -5.35 -1.21
N ASP A 52 12.52 -5.55 0.11
CA ASP A 52 12.55 -6.87 0.73
C ASP A 52 11.24 -7.65 0.45
N THR A 53 10.08 -6.98 0.47
CA THR A 53 8.79 -7.61 0.16
C THR A 53 8.65 -7.91 -1.33
N TYR A 54 9.11 -7.01 -2.21
CA TYR A 54 9.07 -7.19 -3.66
C TYR A 54 9.90 -8.41 -4.07
N GLU A 55 11.15 -8.48 -3.62
CA GLU A 55 12.05 -9.61 -3.90
C GLU A 55 11.47 -10.92 -3.38
N HIS A 56 11.03 -10.95 -2.11
CA HIS A 56 10.40 -12.13 -1.51
C HIS A 56 9.12 -12.55 -2.24
N PHE A 57 8.34 -11.58 -2.72
CA PHE A 57 7.14 -11.84 -3.52
C PHE A 57 7.51 -12.53 -4.82
N LEU A 58 8.52 -12.03 -5.56
CA LEU A 58 8.98 -12.61 -6.82
C LEU A 58 9.54 -14.03 -6.65
N GLU A 59 10.40 -14.24 -5.64
CA GLU A 59 10.96 -15.55 -5.32
C GLU A 59 9.87 -16.60 -5.11
N ARG A 60 8.77 -16.21 -4.45
CA ARG A 60 7.63 -17.10 -4.20
C ARG A 60 6.80 -17.43 -5.44
N GLN A 61 6.88 -16.64 -6.51
CA GLN A 61 6.20 -16.95 -7.77
C GLN A 61 7.00 -17.92 -8.64
N GLY A 62 8.29 -18.14 -8.34
CA GLY A 62 9.16 -19.06 -9.06
C GLY A 62 9.34 -18.67 -10.53
N THR A 63 9.24 -19.65 -11.43
CA THR A 63 9.45 -19.46 -12.88
C THR A 63 8.31 -18.74 -13.60
N GLY A 64 7.26 -18.31 -12.89
CA GLY A 64 6.12 -17.59 -13.46
C GLY A 64 6.33 -16.09 -13.65
N VAL A 65 7.54 -15.59 -13.35
CA VAL A 65 7.93 -14.20 -13.53
C VAL A 65 8.91 -14.09 -14.69
N GLU A 66 8.52 -13.34 -15.70
CA GLU A 66 9.36 -13.03 -16.84
C GLU A 66 9.86 -11.60 -16.71
N TYR A 67 11.18 -11.42 -16.79
CA TYR A 67 11.76 -10.10 -17.01
C TYR A 67 11.38 -9.67 -18.42
N LEU A 68 10.56 -8.63 -18.51
CA LEU A 68 10.43 -7.91 -19.76
C LEU A 68 11.74 -7.15 -19.92
N ALA A 69 12.49 -7.45 -20.98
CA ALA A 69 13.68 -6.68 -21.34
C ALA A 69 13.31 -5.19 -21.32
N ASP A 70 14.25 -4.32 -20.94
CA ASP A 70 14.04 -2.87 -20.80
C ASP A 70 13.38 -2.27 -22.05
N GLU A 71 12.06 -2.35 -22.14
CA GLU A 71 11.30 -1.67 -23.17
C GLU A 71 11.31 -0.22 -22.74
N VAL A 72 12.01 0.60 -23.52
CA VAL A 72 11.92 2.05 -23.43
C VAL A 72 10.50 2.43 -23.82
N LYS A 73 9.56 2.33 -22.88
CA LYS A 73 8.26 2.97 -22.98
C LYS A 73 8.41 4.36 -22.37
N ASN A 74 8.30 5.39 -23.22
CA ASN A 74 8.25 6.81 -22.84
C ASN A 74 9.52 7.38 -22.19
N GLU A 75 10.66 7.43 -22.91
CA GLU A 75 11.92 8.13 -22.53
C GLU A 75 12.57 7.77 -21.17
N TYR A 76 11.93 6.98 -20.31
CA TYR A 76 12.36 6.66 -18.95
C TYR A 76 12.45 5.15 -18.71
N GLN A 77 13.48 4.71 -18.00
CA GLN A 77 13.73 3.30 -17.69
C GLN A 77 12.98 2.88 -16.42
N VAL A 78 11.70 2.53 -16.54
CA VAL A 78 10.95 1.91 -15.43
C VAL A 78 11.12 0.40 -15.48
N LYS A 79 11.91 -0.16 -14.57
CA LYS A 79 12.05 -1.61 -14.41
C LYS A 79 10.70 -2.23 -14.03
N HIS A 80 10.22 -3.14 -14.85
CA HIS A 80 8.96 -3.84 -14.64
C HIS A 80 9.10 -5.32 -14.96
N MET A 81 8.23 -6.14 -14.40
CA MET A 81 8.22 -7.59 -14.62
C MET A 81 6.82 -8.06 -15.01
N LYS A 82 6.73 -9.12 -15.79
CA LYS A 82 5.44 -9.74 -16.11
C LYS A 82 5.24 -10.98 -15.25
N MET A 83 4.06 -11.09 -14.65
CA MET A 83 3.65 -12.24 -13.85
C MET A 83 2.22 -12.63 -14.27
N GLY A 84 2.12 -13.60 -15.17
CA GLY A 84 0.85 -13.95 -15.81
C GLY A 84 0.21 -12.74 -16.50
N ASP A 85 -0.99 -12.37 -16.05
CA ASP A 85 -1.74 -11.23 -16.57
C ASP A 85 -1.39 -9.88 -15.92
N PHE A 86 -0.48 -9.88 -14.92
CA PHE A 86 -0.10 -8.67 -14.20
C PHE A 86 1.27 -8.16 -14.64
N THR A 87 1.37 -6.85 -14.82
CA THR A 87 2.65 -6.13 -14.90
C THR A 87 2.98 -5.56 -13.53
N LEU A 88 4.16 -5.89 -13.01
CA LEU A 88 4.64 -5.48 -11.71
C LEU A 88 5.56 -4.28 -11.88
N TYR A 89 5.25 -3.22 -11.17
CA TYR A 89 6.05 -2.01 -11.09
C TYR A 89 6.52 -1.77 -9.67
N LYS A 90 7.74 -1.25 -9.53
CA LYS A 90 8.32 -0.93 -8.23
C LYS A 90 8.92 0.46 -8.28
N GLN A 91 8.52 1.31 -7.34
CA GLN A 91 9.11 2.64 -7.18
C GLN A 91 10.61 2.53 -6.85
N ASP A 92 11.43 3.39 -7.44
CA ASP A 92 12.84 3.56 -7.06
C ASP A 92 13.03 4.85 -6.26
N MET A 93 14.06 4.89 -5.42
CA MET A 93 14.42 6.07 -4.63
C MET A 93 15.02 7.17 -5.51
N SER A 94 15.63 6.80 -6.64
CA SER A 94 16.25 7.75 -7.57
C SER A 94 15.28 8.37 -8.57
N MET A 95 13.99 8.02 -8.53
CA MET A 95 13.03 8.50 -9.53
C MET A 95 12.83 10.02 -9.43
N SER A 96 13.01 10.73 -10.54
CA SER A 96 12.63 12.14 -10.70
C SER A 96 11.11 12.33 -10.62
N GLU A 97 10.65 13.57 -10.56
CA GLU A 97 9.21 13.86 -10.58
C GLU A 97 8.56 13.37 -11.88
N GLU A 98 9.23 13.59 -13.01
CA GLU A 98 8.81 13.15 -14.34
C GLU A 98 8.79 11.61 -14.47
N GLU A 99 9.78 10.92 -13.92
CA GLU A 99 9.82 9.44 -13.88
C GLU A 99 8.66 8.88 -13.05
N ARG A 100 8.26 9.57 -11.98
CA ARG A 100 7.13 9.16 -11.15
C ARG A 100 5.81 9.43 -11.85
N GLU A 101 5.66 10.54 -12.57
CA GLU A 101 4.49 10.76 -13.43
C GLU A 101 4.39 9.71 -14.54
N ALA A 102 5.51 9.40 -15.21
CA ALA A 102 5.56 8.35 -16.23
C ALA A 102 5.20 6.97 -15.64
N PHE A 103 5.70 6.65 -14.44
CA PHE A 103 5.31 5.45 -13.70
C PHE A 103 3.80 5.32 -13.53
N LEU A 104 3.08 6.44 -13.38
CA LEU A 104 1.65 6.47 -13.13
C LEU A 104 0.80 6.43 -14.39
N LYS A 105 1.34 6.85 -15.54
CA LYS A 105 0.62 6.73 -16.82
C LYS A 105 0.28 5.29 -17.17
N HIS A 106 1.03 4.30 -16.68
CA HIS A 106 0.71 2.88 -16.89
C HIS A 106 -0.61 2.43 -16.25
N PHE A 107 -1.16 3.19 -15.29
CA PHE A 107 -2.49 2.93 -14.75
C PHE A 107 -3.61 3.33 -15.71
N GLU A 108 -3.30 4.11 -16.75
CA GLU A 108 -4.27 4.55 -17.75
C GLU A 108 -4.46 3.59 -18.91
N GLU A 109 -3.58 2.60 -19.06
CA GLU A 109 -3.69 1.57 -20.10
C GLU A 109 -4.88 0.64 -19.80
N GLU A 110 -5.85 0.61 -20.71
CA GLU A 110 -6.98 -0.32 -20.61
C GLU A 110 -6.57 -1.75 -21.00
N GLY A 111 -7.20 -2.74 -20.38
CA GLY A 111 -6.98 -4.16 -20.71
C GLY A 111 -5.71 -4.78 -20.11
N VAL A 112 -4.93 -4.02 -19.35
CA VAL A 112 -3.81 -4.54 -18.55
C VAL A 112 -4.17 -4.59 -17.06
N SER A 113 -3.46 -5.40 -16.30
CA SER A 113 -3.56 -5.41 -14.84
C SER A 113 -2.20 -5.08 -14.25
N THR A 114 -2.15 -4.19 -13.26
CA THR A 114 -0.87 -3.74 -12.71
C THR A 114 -0.80 -3.92 -11.19
N LEU A 115 0.38 -4.29 -10.70
CA LEU A 115 0.68 -4.31 -9.28
C LEU A 115 1.84 -3.37 -9.00
N ASN A 116 1.59 -2.35 -8.17
CA ASN A 116 2.52 -1.25 -7.99
C ASN A 116 2.99 -1.17 -6.55
N PHE A 117 4.29 -1.36 -6.35
CA PHE A 117 4.95 -1.26 -5.05
C PHE A 117 5.47 0.16 -4.86
N CYS A 118 4.92 0.86 -3.86
CA CYS A 118 5.22 2.26 -3.60
C CYS A 118 5.56 2.48 -2.11
N VAL A 119 6.29 3.54 -1.81
CA VAL A 119 6.47 4.00 -0.42
C VAL A 119 5.31 4.92 -0.04
N LEU A 120 4.80 4.76 1.19
CA LEU A 120 3.76 5.61 1.76
C LEU A 120 4.35 6.99 2.10
N GLY A 121 3.84 8.03 1.42
CA GLY A 121 4.35 9.40 1.52
C GLY A 121 5.16 9.82 0.28
N GLY A 122 5.09 11.11 -0.06
CA GLY A 122 5.64 11.69 -1.28
C GLY A 122 4.55 11.99 -2.31
N ILE A 123 4.92 12.24 -3.57
CA ILE A 123 3.93 12.59 -4.61
C ILE A 123 2.87 11.50 -4.82
N PHE A 124 3.23 10.24 -4.52
CA PHE A 124 2.34 9.07 -4.60
C PHE A 124 1.15 9.11 -3.63
N SER A 125 1.19 9.96 -2.60
CA SER A 125 0.07 10.21 -1.69
C SER A 125 -0.61 11.57 -1.93
N GLU A 126 0.08 12.55 -2.53
CA GLU A 126 -0.35 13.96 -2.52
C GLU A 126 -0.77 14.52 -3.90
N GLY A 127 -0.27 14.01 -5.03
CA GLY A 127 -0.39 14.73 -6.33
C GLY A 127 -1.17 14.05 -7.47
N ILE A 128 -1.58 12.79 -7.35
CA ILE A 128 -1.97 12.01 -8.53
C ILE A 128 -3.48 11.80 -8.58
N ASP A 129 -4.08 12.15 -9.70
CA ASP A 129 -5.46 11.85 -10.03
C ASP A 129 -5.51 10.61 -10.94
N LEU A 130 -5.54 9.39 -10.36
CA LEU A 130 -5.77 8.15 -11.14
C LEU A 130 -7.26 8.03 -11.53
N THR A 131 -7.76 8.88 -12.44
CA THR A 131 -9.21 9.05 -12.69
C THR A 131 -9.85 7.81 -13.34
N GLY A 132 -11.03 7.39 -12.89
CA GLY A 132 -11.84 6.29 -13.47
C GLY A 132 -11.75 4.93 -12.74
N GLU A 133 -12.36 3.87 -13.28
CA GLU A 133 -12.35 2.47 -12.77
C GLU A 133 -10.94 1.81 -12.69
N LYS A 134 -9.88 2.62 -12.82
CA LYS A 134 -8.51 2.16 -13.04
C LYS A 134 -7.94 1.56 -11.75
N LEU A 135 -7.99 2.25 -10.62
CA LEU A 135 -7.51 1.68 -9.36
C LEU A 135 -8.62 0.90 -8.66
N ILE A 136 -8.47 -0.42 -8.56
CA ILE A 136 -9.49 -1.29 -7.94
C ILE A 136 -9.08 -1.82 -6.56
N GLY A 137 -7.83 -1.59 -6.14
CA GLY A 137 -7.44 -1.92 -4.77
C GLY A 137 -6.20 -1.22 -4.25
N VAL A 138 -6.24 -0.93 -2.94
CA VAL A 138 -5.16 -0.33 -2.17
C VAL A 138 -4.83 -1.21 -0.98
N MET A 139 -3.55 -1.55 -0.83
CA MET A 139 -3.02 -2.25 0.33
C MET A 139 -2.01 -1.35 1.03
N ILE A 140 -2.13 -1.19 2.35
CA ILE A 140 -1.21 -0.36 3.14
C ILE A 140 -0.54 -1.22 4.18
N VAL A 141 0.77 -1.41 4.03
CA VAL A 141 1.62 -2.15 4.96
C VAL A 141 2.08 -1.20 6.06
N GLY A 142 1.59 -1.43 7.27
CA GLY A 142 1.89 -0.61 8.44
C GLY A 142 0.88 0.52 8.70
N VAL A 143 1.24 1.41 9.62
CA VAL A 143 0.41 2.57 10.03
C VAL A 143 0.98 3.93 9.57
N GLY A 144 1.92 3.90 8.62
CA GLY A 144 2.43 5.11 7.97
C GLY A 144 3.23 6.08 8.84
N LEU A 145 3.79 5.62 9.96
CA LEU A 145 4.53 6.49 10.86
C LEU A 145 5.64 7.25 10.13
N PRO A 146 5.79 8.57 10.39
CA PRO A 146 6.93 9.35 9.93
C PRO A 146 8.27 8.73 10.36
N GLN A 147 9.33 9.05 9.62
CA GLN A 147 10.69 8.73 10.05
C GLN A 147 11.05 9.49 11.33
N ILE A 148 11.94 8.91 12.12
CA ILE A 148 12.48 9.54 13.33
C ILE A 148 13.40 10.67 12.90
N GLY A 149 13.37 11.79 13.62
CA GLY A 149 14.24 12.94 13.36
C GLY A 149 13.96 14.08 14.33
N LEU A 150 14.86 15.06 14.34
CA LEU A 150 14.84 16.18 15.28
C LEU A 150 13.50 16.92 15.29
N GLU A 151 12.91 17.20 14.12
CA GLU A 151 11.60 17.85 14.02
C GLU A 151 10.52 17.07 14.77
N ARG A 152 10.51 15.73 14.64
CA ARG A 152 9.54 14.86 15.32
C ARG A 152 9.77 14.81 16.82
N ASP A 153 11.03 14.80 17.24
CA ASP A 153 11.41 14.85 18.65
C ASP A 153 10.99 16.17 19.31
N LEU A 154 11.14 17.30 18.60
CA LEU A 154 10.68 18.62 19.04
C LEU A 154 9.16 18.69 19.18
N ILE A 155 8.42 18.21 18.16
CA ILE A 155 6.94 18.16 18.22
C ILE A 155 6.49 17.28 19.40
N LYS A 156 7.12 16.11 19.56
CA LYS A 156 6.82 15.21 20.67
C LYS A 156 7.06 15.91 22.02
N GLY A 157 8.23 16.52 22.20
CA GLY A 157 8.60 17.22 23.44
C GLY A 157 7.64 18.34 23.79
N TYR A 158 7.28 19.20 22.83
CA TYR A 158 6.30 20.26 23.03
C TYR A 158 4.95 19.74 23.53
N PHE A 159 4.44 18.67 22.92
CA PHE A 159 3.15 18.11 23.31
C PHE A 159 3.19 17.37 24.65
N ASP A 160 4.31 16.72 24.97
CA ASP A 160 4.56 16.11 26.28
C ASP A 160 4.58 17.20 27.38
N GLU A 161 5.21 18.36 27.14
CA GLU A 161 5.29 19.49 28.08
C GLU A 161 3.93 20.12 28.40
N VAL A 162 3.01 20.18 27.43
CA VAL A 162 1.64 20.69 27.63
C VAL A 162 0.66 19.62 28.14
N GLY A 163 1.16 18.48 28.62
CA GLY A 163 0.37 17.41 29.25
C GLY A 163 -0.44 16.56 28.28
N LYS A 164 -0.05 16.50 27.00
CA LYS A 164 -0.67 15.64 25.98
C LYS A 164 0.24 14.45 25.67
N GLU A 165 -0.30 13.46 24.96
CA GLU A 165 0.49 12.32 24.49
C GLU A 165 1.28 12.71 23.23
N GLY A 166 2.47 13.28 23.40
CA GLY A 166 3.25 13.86 22.31
C GLY A 166 3.63 12.88 21.22
N TYR A 167 3.74 11.59 21.54
CA TYR A 167 3.95 10.54 20.55
C TYR A 167 2.84 10.50 19.48
N HIS A 168 1.57 10.66 19.88
CA HIS A 168 0.46 10.61 18.93
C HIS A 168 0.45 11.82 18.00
N TYR A 169 0.78 13.00 18.53
CA TYR A 169 0.90 14.22 17.75
C TYR A 169 2.09 14.20 16.78
N ALA A 170 3.24 13.67 17.21
CA ALA A 170 4.43 13.62 16.37
C ALA A 170 4.37 12.52 15.31
N TYR A 171 3.78 11.36 15.64
CA TYR A 171 3.88 10.16 14.79
C TYR A 171 2.54 9.58 14.38
N THR A 172 1.61 9.33 15.31
CA THR A 172 0.40 8.55 14.99
C THR A 172 -0.60 9.30 14.11
N TYR A 173 -0.99 10.53 14.48
CA TYR A 173 -1.93 11.31 13.67
C TYR A 173 -1.36 11.64 12.29
N PRO A 174 -0.09 12.09 12.15
CA PRO A 174 0.51 12.26 10.83
C PRO A 174 0.54 10.97 10.00
N GLY A 175 0.81 9.82 10.64
CA GLY A 175 0.81 8.53 9.96
C GLY A 175 -0.56 8.12 9.45
N ILE A 176 -1.60 8.26 10.28
CA ILE A 176 -2.97 7.94 9.88
C ILE A 176 -3.47 8.90 8.80
N ASN A 177 -3.10 10.18 8.83
CA ASN A 177 -3.44 11.10 7.76
C ASN A 177 -2.90 10.64 6.40
N LYS A 178 -1.66 10.13 6.35
CA LYS A 178 -1.10 9.54 5.12
C LYS A 178 -1.86 8.29 4.66
N VAL A 179 -2.26 7.44 5.62
CA VAL A 179 -3.08 6.25 5.36
C VAL A 179 -4.42 6.64 4.73
N LEU A 180 -5.11 7.63 5.30
CA LEU A 180 -6.39 8.11 4.80
C LEU A 180 -6.27 8.82 3.46
N GLN A 181 -5.21 9.59 3.23
CA GLN A 181 -4.91 10.20 1.93
C GLN A 181 -4.74 9.13 0.85
N ALA A 182 -3.98 8.06 1.13
CA ALA A 182 -3.78 6.96 0.18
C ALA A 182 -5.10 6.21 -0.11
N ILE A 183 -5.94 5.98 0.90
CA ILE A 183 -7.26 5.35 0.74
C ILE A 183 -8.22 6.25 -0.06
N GLY A 184 -8.24 7.55 0.22
CA GLY A 184 -9.10 8.52 -0.46
C GLY A 184 -8.85 8.61 -1.96
N ARG A 185 -7.71 8.10 -2.46
CA ARG A 185 -7.45 7.98 -3.91
C ARG A 185 -8.20 6.83 -4.58
N LEU A 186 -8.60 5.80 -3.84
CA LEU A 186 -9.29 4.62 -4.39
C LEU A 186 -10.76 4.87 -4.69
N ILE A 187 -11.43 5.69 -3.89
CA ILE A 187 -12.89 5.87 -3.95
C ILE A 187 -13.15 7.36 -4.11
N ARG A 188 -13.40 7.78 -5.34
CA ARG A 188 -13.60 9.19 -5.70
C ARG A 188 -15.02 9.47 -6.11
N THR A 189 -15.68 8.49 -6.71
CA THR A 189 -17.07 8.55 -7.13
C THR A 189 -17.92 7.48 -6.45
N GLU A 190 -19.24 7.65 -6.47
CA GLU A 190 -20.17 6.64 -5.97
C GLU A 190 -20.22 5.39 -6.85
N GLU A 191 -19.65 5.42 -8.07
CA GLU A 191 -19.60 4.28 -8.98
C GLU A 191 -18.35 3.42 -8.77
N ASP A 192 -17.29 3.99 -8.18
CA ASP A 192 -16.00 3.31 -7.98
C ASP A 192 -16.14 2.09 -7.06
N ARG A 193 -15.81 0.89 -7.57
CA ARG A 193 -15.82 -0.35 -6.80
C ARG A 193 -14.40 -0.82 -6.50
N GLY A 194 -14.04 -0.91 -5.21
CA GLY A 194 -12.65 -1.19 -4.82
C GLY A 194 -12.46 -1.90 -3.48
N THR A 195 -11.27 -2.46 -3.27
CA THR A 195 -10.88 -3.08 -1.99
C THR A 195 -9.77 -2.30 -1.29
N VAL A 196 -9.93 -2.05 0.00
CA VAL A 196 -8.89 -1.49 0.87
C VAL A 196 -8.45 -2.56 1.86
N LEU A 197 -7.14 -2.80 1.96
CA LEU A 197 -6.56 -3.66 3.00
C LEU A 197 -5.50 -2.90 3.80
N LEU A 198 -5.73 -2.75 5.09
CA LEU A 198 -4.73 -2.27 6.05
C LEU A 198 -4.03 -3.47 6.68
N ILE A 199 -2.69 -3.51 6.68
CA ILE A 199 -1.91 -4.63 7.19
C ILE A 199 -1.03 -4.16 8.35
N ASP A 200 -1.52 -4.28 9.59
CA ASP A 200 -0.74 -4.08 10.82
C ASP A 200 -1.55 -4.51 12.06
N ASP A 201 -0.90 -5.14 13.03
CA ASP A 201 -1.52 -5.53 14.30
C ASP A 201 -1.97 -4.33 15.16
N ARG A 202 -1.39 -3.14 14.97
CA ARG A 202 -1.73 -1.92 15.72
C ARG A 202 -3.16 -1.47 15.48
N TYR A 203 -3.74 -1.79 14.32
CA TYR A 203 -5.15 -1.52 14.05
C TYR A 203 -6.11 -2.34 14.94
N ARG A 204 -5.62 -3.30 15.73
CA ARG A 204 -6.41 -3.95 16.80
C ARG A 204 -6.66 -3.03 18.00
N MET A 205 -5.83 -2.01 18.19
CA MET A 205 -5.95 -1.09 19.32
C MET A 205 -7.14 -0.15 19.08
N PRO A 206 -8.05 0.03 20.06
CA PRO A 206 -9.20 0.93 19.92
C PRO A 206 -8.81 2.35 19.49
N PHE A 207 -7.65 2.82 19.95
CA PHE A 207 -7.10 4.11 19.55
C PHE A 207 -6.97 4.26 18.03
N TYR A 208 -6.36 3.29 17.34
CA TYR A 208 -6.20 3.33 15.89
C TYR A 208 -7.54 3.20 15.15
N GLN A 209 -8.48 2.42 15.70
CA GLN A 209 -9.81 2.24 15.10
C GLN A 209 -10.63 3.52 15.14
N ASN A 210 -10.55 4.27 16.24
CA ASN A 210 -11.24 5.55 16.40
C ASN A 210 -10.73 6.65 15.45
N LEU A 211 -9.59 6.45 14.80
CA LEU A 211 -9.04 7.37 13.82
C LEU A 211 -9.46 7.04 12.37
N LEU A 212 -10.09 5.89 12.14
CA LEU A 212 -10.59 5.49 10.83
C LEU A 212 -12.04 5.97 10.66
N PRO A 213 -12.39 6.64 9.54
CA PRO A 213 -13.71 7.24 9.35
C PRO A 213 -14.82 6.22 9.04
N HIS A 214 -14.47 4.97 8.76
CA HIS A 214 -15.39 3.92 8.32
C HIS A 214 -15.16 2.64 9.11
N ALA A 215 -16.17 1.77 9.12
CA ALA A 215 -16.02 0.42 9.64
C ALA A 215 -15.12 -0.42 8.72
N TYR A 216 -14.21 -1.18 9.33
CA TYR A 216 -13.34 -2.14 8.66
C TYR A 216 -13.61 -3.54 9.20
N GLU A 217 -13.61 -4.53 8.30
CA GLU A 217 -13.75 -5.93 8.66
C GLU A 217 -12.39 -6.54 8.96
N TRP A 218 -12.27 -7.33 10.03
CA TRP A 218 -11.02 -8.00 10.33
C TRP A 218 -10.85 -9.25 9.45
N VAL A 219 -9.60 -9.49 9.06
CA VAL A 219 -9.15 -10.75 8.46
C VAL A 219 -7.94 -11.25 9.26
N LYS A 220 -7.98 -12.52 9.67
CA LYS A 220 -6.95 -13.13 10.51
C LYS A 220 -5.86 -13.84 9.71
N ASN A 221 -6.10 -14.08 8.42
CA ASN A 221 -5.15 -14.69 7.49
C ASN A 221 -5.62 -14.47 6.05
N PRO A 222 -4.77 -14.74 5.04
CA PRO A 222 -5.12 -14.60 3.64
C PRO A 222 -6.33 -15.43 3.18
N ASN A 223 -6.58 -16.61 3.77
CA ASN A 223 -7.71 -17.46 3.37
C ASN A 223 -9.05 -16.90 3.85
N GLU A 224 -9.10 -16.29 5.03
CA GLU A 224 -10.32 -15.60 5.49
C GLU A 224 -10.64 -14.39 4.60
N MET A 225 -9.60 -13.64 4.21
CA MET A 225 -9.75 -12.54 3.24
C MET A 225 -10.29 -13.03 1.89
N GLN A 226 -9.83 -14.20 1.44
CA GLN A 226 -10.27 -14.80 0.18
C GLN A 226 -11.79 -14.88 0.06
N THR A 227 -12.47 -15.33 1.12
CA THR A 227 -13.93 -15.48 1.14
C THR A 227 -14.63 -14.14 1.03
N LYS A 228 -14.11 -13.11 1.70
CA LYS A 228 -14.66 -11.73 1.64
C LYS A 228 -14.49 -11.12 0.26
N LEU A 229 -13.33 -11.32 -0.37
CA LEU A 229 -13.06 -10.86 -1.73
C LEU A 229 -14.01 -11.49 -2.75
N ILE A 230 -14.26 -12.80 -2.65
CA ILE A 230 -15.20 -13.51 -3.55
C ILE A 230 -16.62 -12.95 -3.41
N ASN A 231 -17.08 -12.71 -2.20
CA ASN A 231 -18.43 -12.18 -1.98
C ASN A 231 -18.55 -10.71 -2.42
N PHE A 232 -17.44 -9.97 -2.38
CA PHE A 232 -17.44 -8.55 -2.71
C PHE A 232 -17.34 -8.27 -4.20
N TRP A 233 -16.68 -9.09 -5.01
CA TRP A 233 -16.51 -8.88 -6.45
C TRP A 233 -17.62 -9.52 -7.27
#